data_AF-A0A2V7L444-F1
#
_entry.id   AF-A0A2V7L444-F1
#
_cell.length_a   1.000
_cell.length_b   1.000
_cell.length_c   1.000
_cell.angle_alpha   90.00
_cell.angle_beta   90.00
_cell.angle_gamma   90.00
#
_symmetry.space_group_name_H-M   'P 1'
#
loop_
_entity.id
_entity.type
_entity.pdbx_description
1 polymer ?
#
loop_
_entity_poly.entity_id
_entity_poly.type
_entity_poly.pdbx_seq_one_letter_code
_entity_poly.pdbx_strand_id
1 'polypeptide(L)'
;MGACASAGTHAALGWSLGGEAHVFVADDRFSRDLYHQLTGRDLKTALLTRSLVAVDASSARSVTVLSANGAAPARLTLARFHAGESCGAATAVSELVFAFPAGGGGGRSTPPSHVPVVALLDEQPFAGGAGSPAPALPRAEARDLVNRVAQRAESTSRGPRATLVRPLVVDADQSADAGEVVPIHGGYAVGFRARYATAASDTVLVTGVATTDVSLHELRWVARPRRLALQRGMTSQGIRYSVRGWVTGSGGGTLLLVDQIADVSARGSRATVLDAATRSVVASQPLALRCP
;
A
#
# COMPACT_ATOMS: atom_id res chain seq x y z
N MET A 1 16.91 11.14 25.69
CA MET A 1 17.10 10.31 24.48
C MET A 1 16.47 8.96 24.76
N GLY A 2 15.40 8.60 24.05
CA GLY A 2 14.70 7.31 24.21
C GLY A 2 14.11 6.94 22.86
N ALA A 3 14.31 5.69 22.46
CA ALA A 3 13.94 5.15 21.16
C ALA A 3 12.42 5.23 20.92
N CYS A 4 12.01 5.56 19.69
CA CYS A 4 10.67 5.26 19.18
C CYS A 4 10.42 3.75 19.32
N ALA A 5 9.15 3.34 19.38
CA ALA A 5 8.71 1.97 19.61
C ALA A 5 9.42 0.96 18.68
N SER A 6 10.57 0.44 19.11
CA SER A 6 11.34 -0.54 18.37
C SER A 6 10.65 -1.90 18.52
N ALA A 7 9.85 -2.27 17.52
CA ALA A 7 9.65 -3.65 17.02
C ALA A 7 8.25 -3.91 16.39
N GLY A 8 7.63 -2.96 15.69
CA GLY A 8 6.35 -3.25 15.03
C GLY A 8 6.20 -2.62 13.66
N THR A 9 5.98 -1.31 13.65
CA THR A 9 5.51 -0.59 12.45
C THR A 9 6.47 0.55 12.13
N HIS A 10 7.33 0.35 11.15
CA HIS A 10 8.34 1.32 10.73
C HIS A 10 7.78 2.42 9.79
N ALA A 11 6.61 2.16 9.21
CA ALA A 11 5.92 3.10 8.34
C ALA A 11 4.40 2.94 8.40
N ALA A 12 3.67 4.01 8.10
CA ALA A 12 2.21 4.05 8.12
C ALA A 12 1.65 4.55 6.78
N LEU A 13 0.46 4.06 6.42
CA LEU A 13 -0.23 4.39 5.18
C LEU A 13 -1.37 5.37 5.43
N GLY A 14 -1.64 6.24 4.47
CA GLY A 14 -2.79 7.12 4.55
C GLY A 14 -2.93 8.04 3.36
N TRP A 15 -3.47 9.23 3.60
CA TRP A 15 -3.73 10.22 2.56
C TRP A 15 -3.32 11.62 3.00
N SER A 16 -2.99 12.47 2.03
CA SER A 16 -2.82 13.89 2.27
C SER A 16 -4.12 14.66 2.08
N LEU A 17 -4.29 15.76 2.82
CA LEU A 17 -5.31 16.78 2.61
C LEU A 17 -4.73 18.10 2.07
N GLY A 18 -3.52 18.06 1.50
CA GLY A 18 -2.86 19.21 0.85
C GLY A 18 -2.10 20.17 1.78
N GLY A 19 -2.33 20.10 3.09
CA GLY A 19 -1.52 20.79 4.12
C GLY A 19 -1.09 19.86 5.26
N GLU A 20 -1.68 18.68 5.32
CA GLU A 20 -1.40 17.64 6.30
C GLU A 20 -1.50 16.26 5.67
N ALA A 21 -0.94 15.27 6.36
CA ALA A 21 -1.05 13.86 6.06
C ALA A 21 -1.69 13.13 7.23
N HIS A 22 -2.75 12.37 6.97
CA HIS A 22 -3.40 11.49 7.93
C HIS A 22 -2.97 10.09 7.61
N VAL A 23 -2.24 9.46 8.53
CA VAL A 23 -1.81 8.07 8.39
C VAL A 23 -2.34 7.23 9.54
N PHE A 24 -2.57 5.96 9.26
CA PHE A 24 -3.21 5.06 10.20
C PHE A 24 -2.29 3.90 10.56
N VAL A 25 -2.35 3.48 11.82
CA VAL A 25 -1.67 2.29 12.32
C VAL A 25 -2.67 1.47 13.11
N ALA A 26 -3.05 0.32 12.57
CA ALA A 26 -3.92 -0.65 13.24
C ALA A 26 -3.07 -1.71 13.97
N ASP A 27 -2.56 -1.34 15.14
CA ASP A 27 -1.72 -2.19 15.99
C ASP A 27 -1.86 -1.78 17.47
N ASP A 28 -2.24 -2.72 18.33
CA ASP A 28 -2.49 -2.46 19.75
C ASP A 28 -1.22 -2.04 20.51
N ARG A 29 -0.08 -2.64 20.15
CA ARG A 29 1.19 -2.35 20.81
C ARG A 29 1.66 -0.95 20.46
N PHE A 30 1.67 -0.61 19.17
CA PHE A 30 1.98 0.74 18.69
C PHE A 30 1.09 1.78 19.35
N SER A 31 -0.23 1.55 19.33
CA SER A 31 -1.21 2.50 19.88
C SER A 31 -0.97 2.76 21.37
N ARG A 32 -0.78 1.69 22.15
CA ARG A 32 -0.51 1.78 23.60
C ARG A 32 0.82 2.49 23.87
N ASP A 33 1.89 2.09 23.19
CA ASP A 33 3.23 2.59 23.45
C ASP A 33 3.31 4.09 23.07
N LEU A 34 2.71 4.51 21.95
CA LEU A 34 2.64 5.91 21.55
C LEU A 34 1.79 6.75 22.51
N TYR A 35 0.62 6.26 22.90
CA TYR A 35 -0.24 6.98 23.85
C TYR A 35 0.46 7.19 25.20
N HIS A 36 1.15 6.15 25.69
CA HIS A 36 1.92 6.24 26.93
C HIS A 36 3.06 7.25 26.81
N GLN A 37 3.78 7.26 25.68
CA GLN A 37 4.85 8.24 25.44
C GLN A 37 4.33 9.69 25.44
N LEU A 38 3.14 9.93 24.87
CA LEU A 38 2.57 11.27 24.77
C LEU A 38 1.93 11.76 26.08
N THR A 39 1.41 10.84 26.92
CA THR A 39 0.54 11.22 28.06
C THR A 39 0.99 10.69 29.41
N GLY A 40 1.89 9.69 29.45
CA GLY A 40 2.24 8.93 30.64
C GLY A 40 1.15 7.97 31.15
N ARG A 41 0.05 7.80 30.42
CA ARG A 41 -1.15 7.04 30.85
C ARG A 41 -1.33 5.74 30.07
N ASP A 42 -2.26 4.89 30.54
CA ASP A 42 -2.66 3.66 29.87
C ASP A 42 -3.80 3.92 28.86
N LEU A 43 -3.60 3.49 27.60
CA LEU A 43 -4.56 3.70 26.53
C LEU A 43 -5.83 2.87 26.74
N LYS A 44 -5.71 1.63 27.22
CA LYS A 44 -6.86 0.73 27.37
C LYS A 44 -7.88 1.34 28.31
N THR A 45 -7.43 1.86 29.45
CA THR A 45 -8.30 2.56 30.41
C THR A 45 -9.00 3.76 29.78
N ALA A 46 -8.29 4.55 28.98
CA ALA A 46 -8.88 5.70 28.29
C ALA A 46 -9.96 5.27 27.28
N LEU A 47 -9.68 4.24 26.48
CA LEU A 47 -10.60 3.72 25.47
C LEU A 47 -11.83 3.00 26.05
N LEU A 48 -11.73 2.45 27.26
CA LEU A 48 -12.90 1.90 27.98
C LEU A 48 -13.94 2.97 28.32
N THR A 49 -13.51 4.23 28.46
CA THR A 49 -14.40 5.35 28.82
C THR A 49 -14.89 6.14 27.61
N ARG A 50 -14.14 6.11 26.50
CA ARG A 50 -14.41 6.87 25.27
C ARG A 50 -13.94 6.05 24.07
N SER A 51 -14.73 5.94 23.01
CA SER A 51 -14.33 5.25 21.78
C SER A 51 -13.21 5.95 21.00
N LEU A 52 -12.92 7.21 21.34
CA LEU A 52 -11.89 8.06 20.73
C LEU A 52 -11.21 8.93 21.79
N VAL A 53 -9.88 9.00 21.72
CA VAL A 53 -9.06 9.92 22.50
C VAL A 53 -8.13 10.69 21.58
N ALA A 54 -8.12 12.02 21.69
CA ALA A 54 -7.25 12.91 20.93
C ALA A 54 -6.19 13.52 21.85
N VAL A 55 -4.95 13.56 21.37
CA VAL A 55 -3.79 14.07 22.11
C VAL A 55 -3.03 15.04 21.22
N ASP A 56 -2.83 16.27 21.72
CA ASP A 56 -1.90 17.21 21.11
C ASP A 56 -0.49 16.59 21.14
N ALA A 57 0.08 16.42 19.94
CA ALA A 57 1.36 15.81 19.75
C ALA A 57 2.36 16.78 19.14
N SER A 58 2.11 18.09 19.23
CA SER A 58 2.97 19.13 18.67
C SER A 58 4.40 19.07 19.20
N SER A 59 4.63 18.63 20.44
CA SER A 59 5.98 18.44 20.99
C SER A 59 6.70 17.19 20.48
N ALA A 60 6.01 16.32 19.73
CA ALA A 60 6.58 15.10 19.19
C ALA A 60 7.49 15.36 17.98
N ARG A 61 8.19 14.31 17.56
CA ARG A 61 9.17 14.37 16.48
C ARG A 61 8.52 14.52 15.11
N SER A 62 9.25 15.17 14.22
CA SER A 62 8.94 15.16 12.79
C SER A 62 9.25 13.79 12.19
N VAL A 63 8.62 13.49 11.06
CA VAL A 63 8.82 12.31 10.22
C VAL A 63 9.03 12.74 8.77
N THR A 64 9.38 11.79 7.90
CA THR A 64 9.24 11.97 6.46
C THR A 64 7.95 11.37 5.95
N VAL A 65 7.20 12.13 5.17
CA VAL A 65 6.05 11.64 4.41
C VAL A 65 6.46 11.50 2.95
N LEU A 66 6.29 10.29 2.41
CA LEU A 66 6.54 9.95 1.02
C LEU A 66 5.26 10.05 0.20
N SER A 67 5.37 10.57 -1.00
CA SER A 67 4.30 10.63 -1.99
C SER A 67 4.87 10.47 -3.40
N ALA A 68 4.00 10.45 -4.41
CA ALA A 68 4.41 10.49 -5.81
C ALA A 68 5.19 11.77 -6.19
N ASN A 69 5.14 12.84 -5.38
CA ASN A 69 5.92 14.06 -5.59
C ASN A 69 7.32 13.99 -4.94
N GLY A 70 7.54 13.04 -4.04
CA GLY A 70 8.80 12.82 -3.33
C GLY A 70 8.62 12.71 -1.83
N ALA A 71 9.71 12.99 -1.11
CA ALA A 71 9.78 12.97 0.34
C ALA A 71 9.71 14.39 0.91
N ALA A 72 8.81 14.60 1.87
CA ALA A 72 8.64 15.87 2.57
C ALA A 72 8.68 15.65 4.10
N PRO A 73 9.52 16.39 4.84
CA PRO A 73 9.45 16.42 6.29
C PRO A 73 8.10 16.97 6.76
N ALA A 74 7.50 16.33 7.76
CA ALA A 74 6.23 16.74 8.34
C ALA A 74 6.28 16.57 9.87
N ARG A 75 5.59 17.44 10.59
CA ARG A 75 5.57 17.45 12.07
C ARG A 75 4.28 16.80 12.56
N LEU A 76 4.38 15.86 13.50
CA LEU A 76 3.20 15.33 14.17
C LEU A 76 2.54 16.46 14.97
N THR A 77 1.26 16.71 14.73
CA THR A 77 0.49 17.76 15.43
C THR A 77 -0.61 17.17 16.28
N LEU A 78 -1.20 16.05 15.86
CA LEU A 78 -2.31 15.40 16.53
C LEU A 78 -2.17 13.89 16.43
N ALA A 79 -2.38 13.20 17.54
CA ALA A 79 -2.55 11.75 17.58
C ALA A 79 -3.96 11.43 18.10
N ARG A 80 -4.73 10.68 17.32
CA ARG A 80 -6.05 10.18 17.69
C ARG A 80 -5.99 8.67 17.83
N PHE A 81 -6.56 8.17 18.92
CA PHE A 81 -6.60 6.75 19.23
C PHE A 81 -8.05 6.31 19.26
N HIS A 82 -8.37 5.34 18.42
CA HIS A 82 -9.70 4.81 18.21
C HIS A 82 -9.80 3.40 18.77
N ALA A 83 -10.92 3.09 19.41
CA ALA A 83 -11.29 1.70 19.68
C ALA A 83 -11.45 0.94 18.35
N GLY A 84 -10.94 -0.29 18.27
CA GLY A 84 -10.86 -1.02 17.00
C GLY A 84 -12.21 -1.21 16.32
N GLU A 85 -13.23 -1.55 17.11
CA GLU A 85 -14.60 -1.73 16.65
C GLU A 85 -15.19 -0.47 16.00
N SER A 86 -14.77 0.71 16.45
CA SER A 86 -15.22 1.99 15.87
C SER A 86 -14.66 2.20 14.46
N CYS A 87 -13.48 1.64 14.18
CA CYS A 87 -12.83 1.69 12.87
C CYS A 87 -13.13 0.48 11.96
N GLY A 88 -13.92 -0.50 12.43
CA GLY A 88 -14.10 -1.78 11.75
C GLY A 88 -12.85 -2.68 11.77
N ALA A 89 -11.94 -2.45 12.72
CA ALA A 89 -10.71 -3.19 12.93
C ALA A 89 -10.80 -4.11 14.16
N ALA A 90 -9.91 -5.10 14.25
CA ALA A 90 -9.84 -6.00 15.42
C ALA A 90 -9.00 -5.43 16.57
N THR A 91 -8.15 -4.44 16.28
CA THR A 91 -7.21 -3.80 17.19
C THR A 91 -7.48 -2.31 17.22
N ALA A 92 -7.00 -1.62 18.26
CA ALA A 92 -7.00 -0.16 18.30
C ALA A 92 -6.31 0.42 17.06
N VAL A 93 -6.76 1.61 16.65
CA VAL A 93 -6.24 2.31 15.49
C VAL A 93 -5.73 3.68 15.92
N SER A 94 -4.46 3.95 15.65
CA SER A 94 -3.88 5.29 15.77
C SER A 94 -4.00 6.02 14.44
N GLU A 95 -4.67 7.16 14.43
CA GLU A 95 -4.61 8.16 13.37
C GLU A 95 -3.58 9.22 13.77
N LEU A 96 -2.56 9.41 12.93
CA LEU A 96 -1.48 10.37 13.13
C LEU A 96 -1.61 11.46 12.08
N VAL A 97 -1.72 12.70 12.54
CA VAL A 97 -1.85 13.88 11.68
C VAL A 97 -0.53 14.62 11.64
N PHE A 98 0.06 14.68 10.45
CA PHE A 98 1.34 15.31 10.20
C PHE A 98 1.16 16.57 9.37
N ALA A 99 1.47 17.74 9.93
CA ALA A 99 1.43 19.01 9.21
C ALA A 99 2.73 19.27 8.45
N PHE A 100 2.61 19.78 7.23
CA PHE A 100 3.77 20.22 6.43
C PHE A 100 4.14 21.66 6.79
N PRO A 101 5.37 21.94 7.30
CA PRO A 101 5.77 23.29 7.64
C PRO A 101 5.81 24.21 6.41
N ALA A 102 5.19 25.38 6.49
CA ALA A 102 5.28 26.40 5.45
C ALA A 102 6.74 26.83 5.23
N GLY A 103 7.18 26.89 3.98
CA GLY A 103 8.57 27.23 3.63
C GLY A 103 9.60 26.17 4.03
N GLY A 104 9.17 24.99 4.49
CA GLY A 104 10.06 23.88 4.84
C GLY A 104 10.76 23.26 3.62
N GLY A 105 11.78 22.43 3.89
CA GLY A 105 12.59 21.77 2.85
C GLY A 105 11.83 20.84 1.89
N GLY A 106 10.55 20.56 2.16
CA GLY A 106 9.68 19.72 1.32
C GLY A 106 8.87 20.48 0.26
N GLY A 107 9.06 21.78 0.05
CA GLY A 107 8.15 22.65 -0.73
C GLY A 107 7.48 22.05 -1.98
N ARG A 108 8.23 21.46 -2.91
CA ARG A 108 7.67 20.81 -4.13
C ARG A 108 7.25 19.35 -3.92
N SER A 109 7.77 18.71 -2.89
CA SER A 109 7.50 17.31 -2.53
C SER A 109 6.27 17.17 -1.63
N THR A 110 5.73 18.27 -1.10
CA THR A 110 4.47 18.28 -0.34
C THR A 110 3.35 17.71 -1.22
N PRO A 111 2.67 16.64 -0.77
CA PRO A 111 1.60 16.02 -1.53
C PRO A 111 0.38 16.95 -1.66
N PRO A 112 -0.31 16.96 -2.81
CA PRO A 112 -1.60 17.61 -2.94
C PRO A 112 -2.69 16.86 -2.17
N SER A 113 -3.90 17.43 -2.07
CA SER A 113 -5.01 16.76 -1.41
C SER A 113 -5.41 15.46 -2.11
N HIS A 114 -5.88 14.49 -1.31
CA HIS A 114 -6.44 13.19 -1.70
C HIS A 114 -5.48 12.24 -2.42
N VAL A 115 -4.17 12.39 -2.22
CA VAL A 115 -3.18 11.41 -2.71
C VAL A 115 -2.75 10.45 -1.61
N PRO A 116 -2.45 9.19 -1.95
CA PRO A 116 -1.90 8.25 -0.99
C PRO A 116 -0.50 8.68 -0.56
N VAL A 117 -0.19 8.45 0.71
CA VAL A 117 1.11 8.78 1.30
C VAL A 117 1.60 7.65 2.22
N VAL A 118 2.91 7.64 2.45
CA VAL A 118 3.57 6.74 3.41
C VAL A 118 4.38 7.58 4.39
N ALA A 119 4.09 7.53 5.68
CA ALA A 119 4.92 8.16 6.71
C ALA A 119 5.96 7.17 7.22
N LEU A 120 7.24 7.57 7.24
CA LEU A 120 8.34 6.79 7.81
C LEU A 120 8.50 7.17 9.29
N LEU A 121 8.09 6.28 10.20
CA LEU A 121 7.93 6.61 11.62
C LEU A 121 9.23 6.52 12.42
N ASP A 122 10.18 5.71 11.95
CA ASP A 122 11.43 5.43 12.66
C ASP A 122 12.68 6.04 12.01
N GLU A 123 12.49 6.85 10.98
CA GLU A 123 13.59 7.45 10.21
C GLU A 123 13.83 8.92 10.58
N GLN A 124 15.07 9.37 10.39
CA GLN A 124 15.38 10.79 10.52
C GLN A 124 14.70 11.56 9.38
N PRO A 125 14.01 12.69 9.67
CA PRO A 125 13.32 13.45 8.65
C PRO A 125 14.27 13.97 7.56
N PHE A 126 13.92 13.72 6.32
CA PHE A 126 14.61 14.18 5.13
C PHE A 126 13.62 14.68 4.07
N ALA A 127 14.14 15.49 3.15
CA ALA A 127 13.45 15.91 1.94
C ALA A 127 14.12 15.28 0.71
N GLY A 128 13.34 14.98 -0.31
CA GLY A 128 13.82 14.38 -1.55
C GLY A 128 12.79 14.48 -2.67
N GLY A 129 13.24 14.46 -3.92
CA GLY A 129 12.34 14.40 -5.07
C GLY A 129 11.86 12.97 -5.32
N ALA A 130 10.75 12.83 -6.06
CA ALA A 130 10.27 11.51 -6.51
C ALA A 130 11.24 10.79 -7.46
N GLY A 131 12.21 11.51 -8.04
CA GLY A 131 12.97 11.04 -9.19
C GLY A 131 12.13 11.11 -10.46
N SER A 132 12.69 10.62 -11.56
CA SER A 132 12.02 10.61 -12.87
C SER A 132 11.44 9.21 -13.14
N PRO A 133 10.10 9.03 -13.13
CA PRO A 133 9.50 7.80 -13.59
C PRO A 133 9.68 7.62 -15.10
N ALA A 134 9.49 6.39 -15.58
CA ALA A 134 9.34 6.13 -17.00
C ALA A 134 8.15 6.92 -17.60
N PRO A 135 8.13 7.18 -18.92
CA PRO A 135 6.96 7.74 -19.57
C PRO A 135 5.74 6.84 -19.41
N ALA A 136 4.57 7.46 -19.19
CA ALA A 136 3.31 6.73 -19.20
C ALA A 136 3.09 6.08 -20.58
N LEU A 137 2.68 4.81 -20.58
CA LEU A 137 2.39 4.09 -21.82
C LEU A 137 1.02 4.49 -22.38
N PRO A 138 0.87 4.55 -23.71
CA PRO A 138 -0.44 4.54 -24.34
C PRO A 138 -1.27 3.33 -23.89
N ARG A 139 -2.59 3.48 -23.80
CA ARG A 139 -3.49 2.43 -23.28
C ARG A 139 -3.35 1.08 -23.99
N ALA A 140 -3.10 1.08 -25.29
CA ALA A 140 -2.86 -0.14 -26.08
C ALA A 140 -1.57 -0.85 -25.65
N GLU A 141 -0.47 -0.12 -25.52
CA GLU A 141 0.83 -0.66 -25.09
C GLU A 141 0.79 -1.15 -23.64
N ALA A 142 0.12 -0.41 -22.75
CA ALA A 142 -0.13 -0.85 -21.38
C ALA A 142 -0.92 -2.16 -21.35
N ARG A 143 -1.94 -2.29 -22.20
CA ARG A 143 -2.73 -3.52 -22.33
C ARG A 143 -1.87 -4.69 -22.79
N ASP A 144 -1.03 -4.47 -23.79
CA ASP A 144 -0.14 -5.51 -24.31
C ASP A 144 0.88 -5.94 -23.25
N LEU A 145 1.46 -5.00 -22.50
CA LEU A 145 2.37 -5.29 -21.40
C LEU A 145 1.70 -6.15 -20.32
N VAL A 146 0.49 -5.78 -19.88
CA VAL A 146 -0.27 -6.54 -18.88
C VAL A 146 -0.55 -7.97 -19.37
N ASN A 147 -0.95 -8.13 -20.64
CA ASN A 147 -1.19 -9.46 -21.22
C ASN A 147 0.08 -10.31 -21.28
N ARG A 148 1.23 -9.73 -21.68
CA ARG A 148 2.52 -10.45 -21.70
C ARG A 148 2.96 -10.86 -20.30
N VAL A 149 2.83 -9.97 -19.30
CA VAL A 149 3.15 -10.28 -17.90
C VAL A 149 2.25 -11.40 -17.38
N ALA A 150 0.95 -11.36 -17.69
CA ALA A 150 0.01 -12.41 -17.31
C ALA A 150 0.39 -13.77 -17.94
N GLN A 151 0.68 -13.80 -19.24
CA GLN A 151 1.15 -15.02 -19.92
C GLN A 151 2.45 -15.56 -19.30
N ARG A 152 3.39 -14.68 -18.94
CA ARG A 152 4.62 -15.07 -18.24
C ARG A 152 4.33 -15.63 -16.84
N ALA A 153 3.34 -15.08 -16.14
CA ALA A 153 2.88 -15.60 -14.86
C ALA A 153 2.32 -17.02 -14.97
N GLU A 154 1.54 -17.31 -16.01
CA GLU A 154 1.02 -18.65 -16.30
C GLU A 154 2.17 -19.65 -16.42
N SER A 155 3.17 -19.33 -17.26
CA SER A 155 4.33 -20.19 -17.52
C SER A 155 5.22 -20.46 -16.30
N THR A 156 5.14 -19.60 -15.28
CA THR A 156 5.94 -19.70 -14.04
C THR A 156 5.11 -20.15 -12.84
N SER A 157 3.78 -20.21 -12.97
CA SER A 157 2.88 -20.74 -11.95
C SER A 157 2.96 -22.26 -11.92
N ARG A 158 2.96 -22.86 -10.72
CA ARG A 158 2.90 -24.32 -10.59
C ARG A 158 1.50 -24.79 -10.98
N GLY A 159 1.37 -25.61 -12.02
CA GLY A 159 0.11 -26.22 -12.43
C GLY A 159 0.08 -26.63 -13.90
N PRO A 160 -0.98 -27.34 -14.35
CA PRO A 160 -1.19 -27.63 -15.76
C PRO A 160 -1.28 -26.35 -16.58
N ARG A 161 -0.75 -26.39 -17.81
CA ARG A 161 -0.87 -25.26 -18.74
C ARG A 161 -2.32 -24.89 -18.95
N ALA A 162 -2.59 -23.60 -18.97
CA ALA A 162 -3.92 -23.05 -19.14
C ALA A 162 -3.90 -21.86 -20.12
N THR A 163 -5.01 -21.67 -20.82
CA THR A 163 -5.14 -20.63 -21.86
C THR A 163 -5.88 -19.44 -21.32
N LEU A 164 -5.37 -18.23 -21.57
CA LEU A 164 -6.03 -16.99 -21.15
C LEU A 164 -7.44 -16.92 -21.74
N VAL A 165 -8.45 -16.73 -20.89
CA VAL A 165 -9.87 -16.74 -21.32
C VAL A 165 -10.20 -15.55 -22.22
N ARG A 166 -9.63 -14.38 -21.92
CA ARG A 166 -9.82 -13.16 -22.70
C ARG A 166 -8.65 -12.21 -22.48
N PRO A 167 -8.33 -11.33 -23.46
CA PRO A 167 -7.35 -10.29 -23.25
C PRO A 167 -7.76 -9.35 -22.12
N LEU A 168 -6.78 -8.97 -21.29
CA LEU A 168 -6.99 -8.11 -20.13
C LEU A 168 -7.30 -6.68 -20.54
N VAL A 169 -8.01 -5.94 -19.68
CA VAL A 169 -8.18 -4.48 -19.79
C VAL A 169 -7.28 -3.76 -18.80
N VAL A 170 -6.90 -2.51 -19.12
CA VAL A 170 -6.13 -1.64 -18.22
C VAL A 170 -7.12 -0.80 -17.40
N ASP A 171 -7.77 -1.47 -16.45
CA ASP A 171 -8.64 -0.87 -15.43
C ASP A 171 -9.04 -1.96 -14.42
N ALA A 172 -8.38 -1.96 -13.27
CA ALA A 172 -8.62 -2.97 -12.25
C ALA A 172 -9.85 -2.73 -11.37
N ASP A 173 -10.51 -1.58 -11.47
CA ASP A 173 -11.73 -1.35 -10.71
C ASP A 173 -12.97 -1.73 -11.53
N GLN A 174 -12.86 -1.81 -12.86
CA GLN A 174 -13.99 -2.10 -13.75
C GLN A 174 -14.14 -3.56 -14.21
N SER A 175 -13.09 -4.39 -14.11
CA SER A 175 -13.14 -5.76 -14.64
C SER A 175 -12.40 -6.78 -13.77
N ALA A 176 -12.96 -8.00 -13.69
CA ALA A 176 -12.31 -9.13 -13.03
C ALA A 176 -11.03 -9.60 -13.77
N ASP A 177 -11.02 -9.48 -15.10
CA ASP A 177 -9.87 -9.73 -15.97
C ASP A 177 -9.22 -8.39 -16.34
N ALA A 178 -8.27 -7.95 -15.54
CA ALA A 178 -7.68 -6.62 -15.69
C ALA A 178 -6.29 -6.55 -15.09
N GLY A 179 -5.59 -5.47 -15.40
CA GLY A 179 -4.37 -5.09 -14.72
C GLY A 179 -4.14 -3.58 -14.73
N GLU A 180 -3.02 -3.19 -14.13
CA GLU A 180 -2.56 -1.82 -14.02
C GLU A 180 -1.10 -1.76 -14.45
N VAL A 181 -0.74 -0.64 -15.08
CA VAL A 181 0.66 -0.33 -15.38
C VAL A 181 0.96 1.02 -14.77
N VAL A 182 1.88 1.03 -13.82
CA VAL A 182 2.33 2.24 -13.15
C VAL A 182 3.78 2.50 -13.56
N PRO A 183 4.09 3.66 -14.19
CA PRO A 183 5.46 4.00 -14.50
C PRO A 183 6.24 4.25 -13.21
N ILE A 184 7.39 3.60 -13.08
CA ILE A 184 8.30 3.73 -11.94
C ILE A 184 9.69 4.12 -12.46
N HIS A 185 10.63 4.40 -11.55
CA HIS A 185 12.01 4.60 -11.97
C HIS A 185 12.56 3.32 -12.62
N GLY A 186 13.13 3.45 -13.83
CA GLY A 186 13.72 2.33 -14.56
C GLY A 186 12.74 1.38 -15.26
N GLY A 187 11.42 1.62 -15.22
CA GLY A 187 10.46 0.76 -15.91
C GLY A 187 9.03 0.91 -15.42
N TYR A 188 8.35 -0.21 -15.24
CA TYR A 188 6.92 -0.29 -14.92
C TYR A 188 6.64 -1.28 -13.81
N ALA A 189 5.77 -0.91 -12.88
CA ALA A 189 5.10 -1.86 -12.01
C ALA A 189 3.80 -2.33 -12.67
N VAL A 190 3.58 -3.64 -12.71
CA VAL A 190 2.44 -4.27 -13.38
C VAL A 190 1.69 -5.14 -12.39
N GLY A 191 0.45 -4.75 -12.10
CA GLY A 191 -0.54 -5.59 -11.43
C GLY A 191 -1.40 -6.30 -12.45
N PHE A 192 -1.79 -7.55 -12.19
CA PHE A 192 -2.72 -8.26 -13.06
C PHE A 192 -3.57 -9.27 -12.31
N ARG A 193 -4.74 -9.54 -12.89
CA ARG A 193 -5.71 -10.56 -12.50
C ARG A 193 -6.30 -11.14 -13.78
N ALA A 194 -6.08 -12.42 -14.00
CA ALA A 194 -6.33 -13.05 -15.28
C ALA A 194 -6.94 -14.44 -15.09
N ARG A 195 -8.08 -14.69 -15.72
CA ARG A 195 -8.68 -16.02 -15.75
C ARG A 195 -8.09 -16.86 -16.88
N TYR A 196 -7.79 -18.12 -16.56
CA TYR A 196 -7.30 -19.11 -17.51
C TYR A 196 -8.21 -20.34 -17.51
N ALA A 197 -8.50 -20.85 -18.70
CA ALA A 197 -9.18 -22.13 -18.89
C ALA A 197 -8.15 -23.27 -18.91
N THR A 198 -8.39 -24.29 -18.09
CA THR A 198 -7.57 -25.51 -18.04
C THR A 198 -8.10 -26.56 -19.01
N ALA A 199 -7.30 -27.59 -19.30
CA ALA A 199 -7.71 -28.71 -20.15
C ALA A 199 -8.94 -29.48 -19.62
N ALA A 200 -9.19 -29.46 -18.32
CA ALA A 200 -10.37 -30.06 -17.68
C ALA A 200 -11.62 -29.16 -17.75
N SER A 201 -11.59 -28.08 -18.53
CA SER A 201 -12.63 -27.04 -18.61
C SER A 201 -12.87 -26.25 -17.32
N ASP A 202 -12.06 -26.46 -16.28
CA ASP A 202 -12.05 -25.61 -15.09
C ASP A 202 -11.40 -24.26 -15.37
N THR A 203 -11.84 -23.22 -14.65
CA THR A 203 -11.22 -21.90 -14.71
C THR A 203 -10.38 -21.66 -13.46
N VAL A 204 -9.19 -21.09 -13.63
CA VAL A 204 -8.35 -20.59 -12.55
C VAL A 204 -8.16 -19.10 -12.68
N LEU A 205 -8.11 -18.38 -11.56
CA LEU A 205 -7.67 -17.00 -11.50
C LEU A 205 -6.19 -16.96 -11.14
N VAL A 206 -5.38 -16.27 -11.94
CA VAL A 206 -3.99 -15.98 -11.62
C VAL A 206 -3.84 -14.48 -11.37
N THR A 207 -3.15 -14.12 -10.29
CA THR A 207 -2.90 -12.71 -9.93
C THR A 207 -1.50 -12.55 -9.36
N GLY A 208 -0.89 -11.39 -9.59
CA GLY A 208 0.43 -11.06 -9.08
C GLY A 208 0.82 -9.61 -9.37
N VAL A 209 1.99 -9.23 -8.88
CA VAL A 209 2.59 -7.90 -9.10
C VAL A 209 4.04 -8.10 -9.50
N ALA A 210 4.48 -7.43 -10.56
CA ALA A 210 5.86 -7.44 -11.01
C ALA A 210 6.39 -6.02 -11.28
N THR A 211 7.70 -5.87 -11.31
CA THR A 211 8.38 -4.77 -11.99
C THR A 211 9.02 -5.28 -13.27
N THR A 212 9.08 -4.46 -14.32
CA THR A 212 9.60 -4.86 -15.63
C THR A 212 9.90 -3.65 -16.53
N ASP A 213 10.69 -3.85 -17.58
CA ASP A 213 10.69 -3.01 -18.79
C ASP A 213 9.54 -3.40 -19.73
N VAL A 214 9.34 -2.64 -20.82
CA VAL A 214 8.28 -2.94 -21.81
C VAL A 214 8.46 -4.31 -22.47
N SER A 215 9.68 -4.82 -22.56
CA SER A 215 10.03 -6.04 -23.28
C SER A 215 10.18 -7.28 -22.39
N LEU A 216 9.96 -7.14 -21.07
CA LEU A 216 10.04 -8.22 -20.08
C LEU A 216 11.44 -8.78 -19.82
N HIS A 217 12.52 -8.08 -20.22
CA HIS A 217 13.89 -8.48 -19.92
C HIS A 217 14.20 -8.42 -18.43
N GLU A 218 13.65 -7.42 -17.74
CA GLU A 218 13.91 -7.19 -16.32
C GLU A 218 12.75 -7.62 -15.40
N LEU A 219 11.95 -8.59 -15.85
CA LEU A 219 10.78 -9.03 -15.10
C LEU A 219 11.16 -9.60 -13.73
N ARG A 220 10.70 -8.93 -12.67
CA ARG A 220 10.86 -9.36 -11.28
C ARG A 220 9.51 -9.39 -10.58
N TRP A 221 9.14 -10.53 -10.04
CA TRP A 221 7.93 -10.66 -9.22
C TRP A 221 8.14 -9.95 -7.88
N VAL A 222 7.31 -8.95 -7.58
CA VAL A 222 7.21 -8.33 -6.24
C VAL A 222 6.24 -9.15 -5.39
N ALA A 223 5.04 -9.41 -5.92
CA ALA A 223 4.13 -10.42 -5.41
C ALA A 223 4.05 -11.56 -6.42
N ARG A 224 4.53 -12.76 -6.03
CA ARG A 224 4.58 -13.93 -6.92
C ARG A 224 3.17 -14.29 -7.43
N PRO A 225 3.06 -14.81 -8.67
CA PRO A 225 1.80 -15.27 -9.21
C PRO A 225 1.14 -16.32 -8.31
N ARG A 226 -0.09 -16.04 -7.89
CA ARG A 226 -0.92 -16.97 -7.13
C ARG A 226 -2.01 -17.52 -8.04
N ARG A 227 -2.16 -18.84 -8.03
CA ARG A 227 -3.19 -19.56 -8.79
C ARG A 227 -4.32 -19.93 -7.83
N LEU A 228 -5.52 -19.46 -8.13
CA LEU A 228 -6.72 -19.63 -7.32
C LEU A 228 -7.74 -20.42 -8.14
N ALA A 229 -8.20 -21.55 -7.62
CA ALA A 229 -9.24 -22.33 -8.28
C ALA A 229 -10.57 -21.56 -8.21
N LEU A 230 -11.29 -21.49 -9.34
CA LEU A 230 -12.64 -20.95 -9.36
C LEU A 230 -13.66 -22.08 -9.41
N GLN A 231 -14.58 -22.09 -8.46
CA GLN A 231 -15.73 -22.97 -8.46
C GLN A 231 -16.96 -22.15 -8.86
N ARG A 232 -17.60 -22.51 -9.98
CA ARG A 232 -18.74 -21.76 -10.56
C ARG A 232 -18.43 -20.26 -10.77
N GLY A 233 -17.18 -19.95 -11.12
CA GLY A 233 -16.71 -18.58 -11.37
C GLY A 233 -16.37 -17.77 -10.10
N MET A 234 -16.49 -18.35 -8.91
CA MET A 234 -16.15 -17.72 -7.64
C MET A 234 -14.91 -18.38 -7.03
N THR A 235 -14.11 -17.60 -6.30
CA THR A 235 -13.05 -18.16 -5.46
C THR A 235 -13.59 -18.44 -4.05
N SER A 236 -13.22 -19.57 -3.47
CA SER A 236 -13.55 -19.91 -2.07
C SER A 236 -12.54 -19.33 -1.06
N GLN A 237 -11.41 -18.83 -1.56
CA GLN A 237 -10.34 -18.19 -0.79
C GLN A 237 -9.34 -17.54 -1.74
N GLY A 238 -8.84 -16.35 -1.43
CA GLY A 238 -7.84 -15.73 -2.29
C GLY A 238 -7.62 -14.27 -2.02
N ILE A 239 -6.45 -13.81 -2.46
CA ILE A 239 -6.08 -12.40 -2.47
C ILE A 239 -5.81 -12.03 -3.91
N ARG A 240 -6.51 -11.00 -4.39
CA ARG A 240 -6.23 -10.32 -5.64
C ARG A 240 -5.36 -9.10 -5.36
N TYR A 241 -4.45 -8.79 -6.27
CA TYR A 241 -3.61 -7.61 -6.15
C TYR A 241 -4.12 -6.50 -7.07
N SER A 242 -3.98 -5.26 -6.61
CA SER A 242 -4.14 -4.05 -7.42
C SER A 242 -3.02 -3.08 -7.10
N VAL A 243 -2.31 -2.60 -8.13
CA VAL A 243 -1.22 -1.64 -7.95
C VAL A 243 -1.81 -0.23 -7.99
N ARG A 244 -1.73 0.49 -6.87
CA ARG A 244 -2.32 1.82 -6.70
C ARG A 244 -1.35 2.96 -6.98
N GLY A 245 -0.05 2.68 -6.90
CA GLY A 245 0.98 3.68 -7.14
C GLY A 245 2.33 3.23 -6.62
N TRP A 246 3.23 4.19 -6.50
CA TRP A 246 4.56 3.99 -5.97
C TRP A 246 5.06 5.27 -5.31
N VAL A 247 6.05 5.12 -4.44
CA VAL A 247 6.81 6.22 -3.84
C VAL A 247 8.29 5.84 -3.77
N THR A 248 9.16 6.84 -3.66
CA THR A 248 10.60 6.64 -3.48
C THR A 248 10.92 6.52 -1.99
N GLY A 249 11.46 5.38 -1.57
CA GLY A 249 11.90 5.14 -0.19
C GLY A 249 13.16 5.93 0.17
N SER A 250 13.54 5.89 1.45
CA SER A 250 14.70 6.62 1.99
C SER A 250 16.03 6.27 1.36
N GLY A 251 16.23 5.01 0.97
CA GLY A 251 17.40 4.55 0.20
C GLY A 251 17.33 4.83 -1.31
N GLY A 252 16.33 5.57 -1.80
CA GLY A 252 16.09 5.80 -3.22
C GLY A 252 15.40 4.62 -3.95
N GLY A 253 15.09 3.54 -3.24
CA GLY A 253 14.41 2.36 -3.79
C GLY A 253 12.92 2.60 -4.05
N THR A 254 12.35 1.82 -4.96
CA THR A 254 10.92 1.88 -5.29
C THR A 254 10.08 1.13 -4.25
N LEU A 255 9.15 1.83 -3.62
CA LEU A 255 8.10 1.25 -2.78
C LEU A 255 6.77 1.25 -3.56
N LEU A 256 6.15 0.09 -3.73
CA LEU A 256 4.87 -0.06 -4.40
C LEU A 256 3.72 0.01 -3.40
N LEU A 257 2.68 0.77 -3.75
CA LEU A 257 1.42 0.81 -3.02
C LEU A 257 0.48 -0.22 -3.65
N VAL A 258 0.14 -1.26 -2.90
CA VAL A 258 -0.61 -2.41 -3.40
C VAL A 258 -1.78 -2.73 -2.49
N ASP A 259 -2.97 -2.81 -3.08
CA ASP A 259 -4.13 -3.37 -2.42
C ASP A 259 -4.12 -4.89 -2.56
N GLN A 260 -4.24 -5.55 -1.42
CA GLN A 260 -4.50 -6.97 -1.29
C GLN A 260 -6.00 -7.15 -1.02
N ILE A 261 -6.75 -7.53 -2.03
CA ILE A 261 -8.22 -7.61 -1.97
C ILE A 261 -8.60 -9.06 -1.71
N ALA A 262 -9.13 -9.32 -0.50
CA ALA A 262 -9.65 -10.62 -0.13
C ALA A 262 -11.09 -10.77 -0.65
N ASP A 263 -11.31 -11.77 -1.51
CA ASP A 263 -12.58 -11.92 -2.23
C ASP A 263 -13.75 -12.44 -1.39
N VAL A 264 -13.44 -13.06 -0.26
CA VAL A 264 -14.43 -13.72 0.61
C VAL A 264 -14.73 -12.88 1.85
N SER A 265 -13.83 -11.98 2.23
CA SER A 265 -13.99 -11.16 3.44
C SER A 265 -13.25 -9.84 3.29
N ALA A 266 -14.00 -8.75 3.24
CA ALA A 266 -13.44 -7.39 3.20
C ALA A 266 -12.51 -7.10 4.40
N ARG A 267 -12.76 -7.73 5.56
CA ARG A 267 -11.88 -7.64 6.74
C ARG A 267 -10.49 -8.23 6.50
N GLY A 268 -10.35 -9.14 5.54
CA GLY A 268 -9.07 -9.71 5.12
C GLY A 268 -8.29 -8.83 4.16
N SER A 269 -8.92 -7.79 3.58
CA SER A 269 -8.26 -6.91 2.62
C SER A 269 -7.30 -5.96 3.31
N ARG A 270 -6.17 -5.67 2.65
CA ARG A 270 -5.09 -4.83 3.18
C ARG A 270 -4.59 -3.84 2.14
N ALA A 271 -4.37 -2.59 2.53
CA ALA A 271 -3.48 -1.70 1.80
C ALA A 271 -2.05 -1.97 2.29
N THR A 272 -1.10 -2.17 1.37
CA THR A 272 0.27 -2.60 1.71
C THR A 272 1.30 -1.80 0.93
N VAL A 273 2.40 -1.45 1.58
CA VAL A 273 3.62 -0.91 0.95
C VAL A 273 4.62 -2.05 0.80
N LEU A 274 5.07 -2.32 -0.42
CA LEU A 274 6.05 -3.36 -0.73
C LEU A 274 7.32 -2.73 -1.29
N ASP A 275 8.47 -3.08 -0.74
CA ASP A 275 9.75 -2.76 -1.38
C ASP A 275 9.92 -3.65 -2.63
N ALA A 276 10.06 -3.04 -3.81
CA ALA A 276 10.12 -3.76 -5.07
C ALA A 276 11.40 -4.62 -5.21
N ALA A 277 12.49 -4.21 -4.58
CA ALA A 277 13.78 -4.89 -4.66
C ALA A 277 13.85 -6.07 -3.68
N THR A 278 13.48 -5.84 -2.42
CA THR A 278 13.59 -6.84 -1.35
C THR A 278 12.33 -7.70 -1.19
N ARG A 279 11.20 -7.24 -1.75
CA ARG A 279 9.86 -7.85 -1.63
C ARG A 279 9.31 -7.83 -0.20
N SER A 280 9.92 -7.07 0.70
CA SER A 280 9.45 -6.95 2.08
C SER A 280 8.23 -6.05 2.17
N VAL A 281 7.33 -6.38 3.09
CA VAL A 281 6.25 -5.49 3.50
C VAL A 281 6.83 -4.41 4.42
N VAL A 282 6.70 -3.15 4.02
CA VAL A 282 7.18 -1.99 4.79
C VAL A 282 6.07 -1.45 5.70
N ALA A 283 4.84 -1.46 5.22
CA ALA A 283 3.65 -1.09 5.98
C ALA A 283 2.45 -1.90 5.49
N SER A 284 1.52 -2.22 6.38
CA SER A 284 0.25 -2.85 6.02
C SER A 284 -0.85 -2.41 6.99
N GLN A 285 -2.03 -2.14 6.45
CA GLN A 285 -3.21 -1.80 7.25
C GLN A 285 -4.49 -2.36 6.62
N PRO A 286 -5.58 -2.50 7.39
CA PRO A 286 -6.88 -2.84 6.82
C PRO A 286 -7.25 -1.87 5.68
N LEU A 287 -7.70 -2.42 4.55
CA LEU A 287 -8.03 -1.61 3.37
C LEU A 287 -9.24 -0.68 3.61
N ALA A 288 -10.20 -1.14 4.42
CA ALA A 288 -11.44 -0.43 4.70
C ALA A 288 -11.51 0.02 6.17
N LEU A 289 -10.54 0.84 6.61
CA LEU A 289 -10.65 1.54 7.88
C LEU A 289 -11.74 2.61 7.79
N ARG A 290 -12.66 2.63 8.75
CA ARG A 290 -13.73 3.62 8.86
C ARG A 290 -13.74 4.23 10.24
N CYS A 291 -12.73 5.05 10.54
CA CYS A 291 -12.66 5.73 11.82
C CYS A 291 -13.53 7.01 11.78
N PRO A 292 -14.57 7.12 12.63
CA PRO A 292 -15.42 8.32 12.72
C PRO A 292 -14.73 9.51 13.39
#